data_AF-A0A8T6RCT7-F1
#
_entry.id   AF-A0A8T6RCT7-F1
#
_cell.length_a   1.000
_cell.length_b   1.000
_cell.length_c   1.000
_cell.angle_alpha   90.00
_cell.angle_beta   90.00
_cell.angle_gamma   90.00
#
_symmetry.space_group_name_H-M   'P 1'
#
loop_
_entity.id
_entity.type
_entity.pdbx_description
1 polymer ?
#
loop_
_entity_poly.entity_id
_entity_poly.type
_entity_poly.pdbx_seq_one_letter_code
_entity_poly.pdbx_strand_id
1 'polypeptide(L)'
;MEVTVLRITENHKMMMVATALLFLLSQIPQPSYSPQNVAIESPRSTATEGYGHVSEIKYQWQEISGFCHWASSTMALRSAGVDMNLHELFAISGIGFSAAYVRYEDVMTILPGAGYRQMVPLDFISEIYGLNYSLYIDRHSDFAELYAQAMGIWGLDYTAFDGPNEALNLMRNSIDEGYPLVIATDLYYLPPKDYDIVRELGVTFDLSGAGHSVVVVGYNDTSQTAWIVDPGVGSFGEYFGYPSDGRWYYEVSYTNLSIAWSALGYLTVLVRPESNPVSDIQSRLIDFICDRLEGNRTSYAPSQEDLFFLIFGADAFRALSLDLNLQGLSLLLDEFDNHQSRVAAIWHLGYMTEFTCTLQYLSFRTALQELPGLFPSFDLTNAISIGTEALPHLAALSNNTTLICTNPSELGGSLVWDTIIGLSEEYNIQCDLETAIAPYLDNVTIIGDHLEVIADSWDSFAAALRQVLSGSALYPTILLVVGSASLFVIMVVVVIRRTR
;
A
#
# COMPACT_ATOMS: atom_id res chain seq x y z
N MET A 1 -17.97 -0.53 -25.47
CA MET A 1 -17.11 -1.47 -24.75
C MET A 1 -17.88 -1.86 -23.51
N GLU A 2 -18.62 -2.97 -23.55
CA GLU A 2 -19.35 -3.47 -22.38
C GLU A 2 -18.32 -4.02 -21.39
N VAL A 3 -18.28 -3.43 -20.19
CA VAL A 3 -17.42 -3.90 -19.11
C VAL A 3 -18.04 -5.18 -18.58
N THR A 4 -17.49 -6.32 -18.99
CA THR A 4 -17.84 -7.62 -18.43
C THR A 4 -17.19 -7.71 -17.05
N VAL A 5 -17.97 -7.43 -16.01
CA VAL A 5 -17.55 -7.56 -14.61
C VAL A 5 -17.26 -9.04 -14.32
N LEU A 6 -16.02 -9.35 -13.95
CA LEU A 6 -15.60 -10.67 -13.45
C LEU A 6 -16.41 -10.98 -12.17
N ARG A 7 -17.35 -11.93 -12.26
CA ARG A 7 -18.12 -12.41 -11.12
C ARG A 7 -17.31 -13.44 -10.36
N ILE A 8 -17.04 -13.16 -9.08
CA ILE A 8 -16.58 -14.16 -8.11
C ILE A 8 -17.57 -15.34 -8.11
N THR A 9 -17.11 -16.53 -8.47
CA THR A 9 -17.95 -17.73 -8.55
C THR A 9 -18.36 -18.20 -7.15
N GLU A 10 -19.51 -18.88 -7.04
CA GLU A 10 -20.00 -19.38 -5.74
C GLU A 10 -19.05 -20.38 -5.07
N ASN A 11 -18.23 -21.09 -5.85
CA ASN A 11 -17.26 -22.04 -5.33
C ASN A 11 -16.09 -21.34 -4.60
N HIS A 12 -15.66 -20.16 -5.08
CA HIS A 12 -14.68 -19.32 -4.37
C HIS A 12 -15.22 -18.77 -3.06
N LYS A 13 -16.50 -18.37 -3.04
CA LYS A 13 -17.18 -17.93 -1.82
C LYS A 13 -17.24 -19.05 -0.78
N MET A 14 -17.58 -20.28 -1.18
CA MET A 14 -17.63 -21.42 -0.26
C MET A 14 -16.26 -21.85 0.26
N MET A 15 -15.20 -21.78 -0.56
CA MET A 15 -13.85 -22.13 -0.13
C MET A 15 -13.28 -21.07 0.84
N MET A 16 -13.51 -19.78 0.61
CA MET A 16 -13.15 -18.72 1.55
C MET A 16 -13.90 -18.85 2.88
N VAL A 17 -15.20 -19.16 2.85
CA VAL A 17 -16.02 -19.38 4.05
C VAL A 17 -15.53 -20.60 4.85
N ALA A 18 -15.17 -21.70 4.18
CA ALA A 18 -14.66 -22.90 4.84
C ALA A 18 -13.28 -22.68 5.49
N THR A 19 -12.40 -21.92 4.84
CA THR A 19 -11.09 -21.54 5.40
C THR A 19 -11.24 -20.55 6.55
N ALA A 20 -12.10 -19.54 6.43
CA ALA A 20 -12.40 -18.59 7.51
C ALA A 20 -13.01 -19.27 8.76
N LEU A 21 -13.89 -20.27 8.58
CA LEU A 21 -14.47 -21.06 9.67
C LEU A 21 -13.44 -21.91 10.42
N LEU A 22 -12.45 -22.45 9.71
CA LEU A 22 -11.36 -23.22 10.33
C LEU A 22 -10.40 -22.31 11.13
N PHE A 23 -10.21 -21.06 10.72
CA PHE A 23 -9.41 -20.06 11.44
C PHE A 23 -10.14 -19.43 12.63
N LEU A 24 -11.46 -19.23 12.55
CA LEU A 24 -12.30 -18.74 13.66
C LEU A 24 -12.31 -19.72 14.84
N LEU A 25 -12.13 -21.01 14.60
CA LEU A 25 -12.09 -22.05 15.63
C LEU A 25 -10.71 -22.17 16.32
N SER A 26 -9.67 -21.47 15.83
CA SER A 26 -8.31 -21.52 16.40
C SER A 26 -7.92 -20.29 17.23
N GLN A 27 -8.77 -19.26 17.34
CA GLN A 27 -8.42 -18.06 18.09
C GLN A 27 -8.77 -18.19 19.59
N ILE A 28 -7.72 -18.23 20.42
CA ILE A 28 -7.82 -18.07 21.87
C ILE A 28 -8.08 -16.58 22.14
N PRO A 29 -9.10 -16.19 22.92
CA PRO A 29 -9.34 -14.79 23.25
C PRO A 29 -8.13 -14.22 23.99
N GLN A 30 -7.48 -13.22 23.39
CA GLN A 30 -6.53 -12.38 24.08
C GLN A 30 -7.29 -11.42 25.01
N PRO A 31 -6.79 -11.16 26.22
CA PRO A 31 -7.41 -10.18 27.12
C PRO A 31 -7.35 -8.79 26.48
N SER A 32 -8.50 -8.13 26.39
CA SER A 32 -8.59 -6.74 25.96
C SER A 32 -7.78 -5.84 26.89
N TYR A 33 -6.75 -5.20 26.32
CA TYR A 33 -6.02 -4.13 26.97
C TYR A 33 -6.95 -2.91 27.06
N SER A 34 -7.09 -2.36 28.27
CA SER A 34 -7.87 -1.15 28.50
C SER A 34 -6.85 -0.01 28.62
N PRO A 35 -6.72 0.87 27.60
CA PRO A 35 -5.68 1.90 27.60
C PRO A 35 -5.87 2.85 28.79
N GLN A 36 -4.77 3.17 29.47
CA GLN A 36 -4.77 4.28 30.41
C GLN A 36 -4.70 5.57 29.60
N ASN A 37 -5.85 6.26 29.46
CA ASN A 37 -5.91 7.57 28.83
C ASN A 37 -4.95 8.54 29.54
N VAL A 38 -3.83 8.87 28.89
CA VAL A 38 -3.05 10.05 29.24
C VAL A 38 -3.82 11.23 28.67
N ALA A 39 -4.55 11.94 29.53
CA ALA A 39 -5.19 13.18 29.14
C ALA A 39 -4.12 14.23 28.84
N ILE A 40 -3.73 14.35 27.57
CA ILE A 40 -3.08 15.54 27.09
C ILE A 40 -4.22 16.52 26.78
N GLU A 41 -4.43 17.52 27.64
CA GLU A 41 -5.22 18.68 27.26
C GLU A 41 -4.57 19.26 26.00
N SER A 42 -5.20 19.06 24.84
CA SER A 42 -4.75 19.67 23.60
C SER A 42 -5.25 21.11 23.59
N PRO A 43 -4.39 22.13 23.71
CA PRO A 43 -4.81 23.54 23.64
C PRO A 43 -5.34 23.93 22.25
N ARG A 44 -5.44 22.97 21.32
CA ARG A 44 -5.79 23.14 19.91
C ARG A 44 -7.20 22.68 19.56
N SER A 45 -7.98 22.14 20.50
CA SER A 45 -9.39 21.86 20.26
C SER A 45 -10.28 22.97 20.79
N THR A 46 -11.31 23.30 20.02
CA THR A 46 -12.42 24.14 20.48
C THR A 46 -13.69 23.30 20.43
N ALA A 47 -14.17 22.91 21.60
CA ALA A 47 -15.38 22.10 21.75
C ALA A 47 -16.41 22.82 22.61
N THR A 48 -17.66 22.84 22.14
CA THR A 48 -18.85 23.36 22.82
C THR A 48 -20.02 22.43 22.53
N GLU A 49 -21.16 22.62 23.20
CA GLU A 49 -22.34 21.80 22.93
C GLU A 49 -22.75 21.90 21.44
N GLY A 50 -22.66 20.78 20.73
CA GLY A 50 -23.03 20.67 19.32
C GLY A 50 -22.03 21.22 18.31
N TYR A 51 -20.80 21.55 18.73
CA TYR A 51 -19.74 22.04 17.85
C TYR A 51 -18.36 21.63 18.39
N GLY A 52 -17.53 21.07 17.51
CA GLY A 52 -16.14 20.76 17.83
C GLY A 52 -15.23 21.01 16.63
N HIS A 53 -14.01 21.49 16.88
CA HIS A 53 -13.00 21.69 15.84
C HIS A 53 -11.59 21.52 16.40
N VAL A 54 -10.77 20.74 15.70
CA VAL A 54 -9.33 20.60 15.92
C VAL A 54 -8.60 21.58 15.01
N SER A 55 -8.03 22.61 15.61
CA SER A 55 -7.27 23.65 14.91
C SER A 55 -5.80 23.24 14.68
N GLU A 56 -5.12 23.95 13.77
CA GLU A 56 -3.69 23.79 13.46
C GLU A 56 -3.27 22.45 12.82
N ILE A 57 -4.19 21.72 12.19
CA ILE A 57 -3.83 20.56 11.37
C ILE A 57 -2.96 21.03 10.18
N LYS A 58 -1.66 20.69 10.22
CA LYS A 58 -0.71 20.95 9.14
C LYS A 58 -1.06 20.08 7.94
N TYR A 59 -1.67 20.68 6.92
CA TYR A 59 -2.03 19.99 5.69
C TYR A 59 -0.84 19.22 5.07
N GLN A 60 -1.09 17.97 4.71
CA GLN A 60 -0.17 17.12 3.96
C GLN A 60 -0.82 16.73 2.64
N TRP A 61 -0.28 17.23 1.53
CA TRP A 61 -0.69 16.81 0.20
C TRP A 61 -0.14 15.40 -0.08
N GLN A 62 -0.92 14.54 -0.75
CA GLN A 62 -0.47 13.19 -1.13
C GLN A 62 0.51 13.18 -2.31
N GLU A 63 0.72 14.32 -2.98
CA GLU A 63 1.62 14.55 -4.13
C GLU A 63 1.19 13.85 -5.43
N ILE A 64 0.71 12.61 -5.34
CA ILE A 64 0.25 11.81 -6.47
C ILE A 64 -0.81 10.80 -6.00
N SER A 65 -1.65 10.31 -6.90
CA SER A 65 -2.64 9.28 -6.56
C SER A 65 -1.96 8.04 -5.98
N GLY A 66 -2.49 7.53 -4.86
CA GLY A 66 -2.05 6.30 -4.20
C GLY A 66 -1.43 6.46 -2.81
N PHE A 67 -1.28 7.69 -2.30
CA PHE A 67 -0.74 7.95 -0.96
C PHE A 67 -1.73 8.58 0.03
N CYS A 68 -3.03 8.56 -0.26
CA CYS A 68 -4.04 9.29 0.50
C CYS A 68 -4.13 8.84 1.97
N HIS A 69 -4.04 7.52 2.19
CA HIS A 69 -3.97 6.95 3.54
C HIS A 69 -2.75 7.46 4.30
N TRP A 70 -1.57 7.40 3.67
CA TRP A 70 -0.31 7.81 4.29
C TRP A 70 -0.30 9.31 4.59
N ALA A 71 -0.76 10.16 3.67
CA ALA A 71 -0.88 11.60 3.90
C ALA A 71 -1.88 11.94 5.01
N SER A 72 -3.02 11.25 5.06
CA SER A 72 -3.99 11.38 6.16
C SER A 72 -3.39 10.95 7.49
N SER A 73 -2.70 9.81 7.52
CA SER A 73 -2.01 9.30 8.70
C SER A 73 -0.90 10.26 9.17
N THR A 74 -0.12 10.88 8.27
CA THR A 74 0.86 11.92 8.64
C THR A 74 0.18 13.09 9.37
N MET A 75 -0.98 13.55 8.91
CA MET A 75 -1.71 14.63 9.56
C MET A 75 -2.20 14.22 10.96
N ALA A 76 -2.71 13.01 11.12
CA ALA A 76 -3.14 12.47 12.41
C ALA A 76 -1.96 12.26 13.38
N LEU A 77 -0.84 11.70 12.91
CA LEU A 77 0.39 11.49 13.68
C LEU A 77 0.97 12.82 14.19
N ARG A 78 0.99 13.85 13.33
CA ARG A 78 1.38 15.22 13.73
C ARG A 78 0.45 15.80 14.80
N SER A 79 -0.86 15.54 14.69
CA SER A 79 -1.83 15.96 15.71
C SER A 79 -1.60 15.24 17.04
N ALA A 80 -1.15 13.99 17.00
CA ALA A 80 -0.76 13.20 18.17
C ALA A 80 0.67 13.54 18.69
N GLY A 81 1.32 14.57 18.13
CA GLY A 81 2.60 15.08 18.64
C GLY A 81 3.85 14.46 18.00
N VAL A 82 3.71 13.64 16.96
CA VAL A 82 4.87 13.13 16.20
C VAL A 82 5.17 14.07 15.03
N ASP A 83 6.23 14.87 15.16
CA ASP A 83 6.67 15.78 14.10
C ASP A 83 7.40 15.00 13.00
N MET A 84 6.64 14.56 11.99
CA MET A 84 7.16 13.87 10.82
C MET A 84 6.50 14.38 9.54
N ASN A 85 7.11 14.17 8.39
CA ASN A 85 6.56 14.42 7.07
C ASN A 85 6.17 13.12 6.34
N LEU A 86 5.54 13.25 5.17
CA LEU A 86 5.07 12.11 4.40
C LEU A 86 6.21 11.17 3.98
N HIS A 87 7.35 11.74 3.59
CA HIS A 87 8.52 10.98 3.15
C HIS A 87 9.19 10.26 4.33
N GLU A 88 9.26 10.91 5.50
CA GLU A 88 9.69 10.27 6.75
C GLU A 88 8.76 9.12 7.10
N LEU A 89 7.43 9.31 6.97
CA LEU A 89 6.46 8.25 7.19
C LEU A 89 6.68 7.08 6.23
N PHE A 90 7.05 7.30 4.97
CA PHE A 90 7.34 6.21 4.03
C PHE A 90 8.53 5.35 4.48
N ALA A 91 9.54 5.97 5.08
CA ALA A 91 10.69 5.26 5.63
C ALA A 91 10.33 4.53 6.94
N ILE A 92 9.68 5.24 7.88
CA ILE A 92 9.34 4.73 9.21
C ILE A 92 8.34 3.56 9.13
N SER A 93 7.33 3.66 8.26
CA SER A 93 6.38 2.58 8.00
C SER A 93 6.98 1.43 7.19
N GLY A 94 8.19 1.58 6.65
CA GLY A 94 8.85 0.59 5.81
C GLY A 94 8.23 0.42 4.43
N ILE A 95 7.20 1.18 4.06
CA ILE A 95 6.51 1.01 2.76
C ILE A 95 7.40 1.39 1.58
N GLY A 96 8.32 2.35 1.76
CA GLY A 96 9.32 2.68 0.76
C GLY A 96 10.25 1.50 0.47
N PHE A 97 10.36 0.56 1.41
CA PHE A 97 11.24 -0.60 1.36
C PHE A 97 10.47 -1.92 1.27
N SER A 98 9.17 -1.85 0.95
CA SER A 98 8.30 -3.01 0.90
C SER A 98 7.78 -3.28 -0.50
N ALA A 99 7.76 -4.54 -0.90
CA ALA A 99 7.09 -5.00 -2.12
C ALA A 99 6.52 -6.40 -1.86
N ALA A 100 5.38 -6.71 -2.48
CA ALA A 100 4.78 -8.04 -2.45
C ALA A 100 4.43 -8.46 -3.87
N TYR A 101 4.69 -9.71 -4.24
CA TYR A 101 4.27 -10.29 -5.49
C TYR A 101 3.28 -11.42 -5.21
N VAL A 102 2.21 -11.44 -6.00
CA VAL A 102 1.13 -12.42 -5.93
C VAL A 102 1.01 -13.11 -7.28
N ARG A 103 1.19 -14.43 -7.28
CA ARG A 103 0.86 -15.32 -8.40
C ARG A 103 -0.05 -16.42 -7.90
N TYR A 104 -1.34 -16.31 -8.24
CA TYR A 104 -2.35 -17.31 -7.88
C TYR A 104 -3.51 -17.25 -8.88
N GLU A 105 -3.82 -18.37 -9.53
CA GLU A 105 -4.90 -18.48 -10.53
C GLU A 105 -4.85 -17.33 -11.55
N ASP A 106 -5.89 -16.52 -11.65
CA ASP A 106 -6.05 -15.40 -12.59
C ASP A 106 -5.30 -14.12 -12.18
N VAL A 107 -4.53 -14.18 -11.09
CA VAL A 107 -3.75 -13.05 -10.54
C VAL A 107 -2.26 -13.24 -10.79
N MET A 108 -1.66 -12.19 -11.37
CA MET A 108 -0.22 -11.97 -11.51
C MET A 108 0.03 -10.48 -11.30
N THR A 109 0.51 -10.08 -10.12
CA THR A 109 0.69 -8.66 -9.81
C THR A 109 1.75 -8.42 -8.74
N ILE A 110 2.49 -7.33 -8.88
CA ILE A 110 3.33 -6.78 -7.82
C ILE A 110 2.58 -5.65 -7.13
N LEU A 111 2.52 -5.69 -5.81
CA LEU A 111 1.91 -4.70 -4.94
C LEU A 111 3.02 -3.88 -4.28
N PRO A 112 2.99 -2.55 -4.37
CA PRO A 112 3.97 -1.70 -3.72
C PRO A 112 3.67 -1.67 -2.23
N GLY A 113 4.67 -1.35 -1.40
CA GLY A 113 4.47 -1.23 0.04
C GLY A 113 3.34 -0.27 0.41
N ALA A 114 3.17 0.79 -0.37
CA ALA A 114 2.11 1.77 -0.17
C ALA A 114 0.69 1.22 -0.42
N GLY A 115 0.53 0.11 -1.14
CA GLY A 115 -0.75 -0.54 -1.40
C GLY A 115 -0.93 -1.86 -0.65
N TYR A 116 0.14 -2.50 -0.18
CA TYR A 116 0.07 -3.77 0.52
C TYR A 116 -0.22 -3.58 2.01
N ARG A 117 -1.38 -4.08 2.48
CA ARG A 117 -1.79 -4.12 3.91
C ARG A 117 -1.50 -2.81 4.65
N GLN A 118 -2.01 -1.69 4.14
CA GLN A 118 -1.71 -0.33 4.62
C GLN A 118 -1.87 -0.13 6.14
N MET A 119 -2.74 -0.91 6.80
CA MET A 119 -2.96 -0.81 8.25
C MET A 119 -1.89 -1.51 9.09
N VAL A 120 -1.20 -2.53 8.58
CA VAL A 120 -0.25 -3.36 9.34
C VAL A 120 0.99 -2.58 9.78
N PRO A 121 1.63 -1.74 8.94
CA PRO A 121 2.77 -0.93 9.37
C PRO A 121 2.49 0.06 10.52
N LEU A 122 1.22 0.39 10.76
CA LEU A 122 0.86 1.41 11.75
C LEU A 122 0.98 0.88 13.19
N ASP A 123 0.85 -0.44 13.39
CA ASP A 123 1.11 -1.09 14.68
C ASP A 123 2.57 -0.89 15.12
N PHE A 124 3.51 -1.13 14.19
CA PHE A 124 4.93 -0.86 14.43
C PHE A 124 5.19 0.63 14.74
N ILE A 125 4.57 1.54 13.99
CA ILE A 125 4.67 2.99 14.25
C ILE A 125 4.14 3.34 15.64
N SER A 126 2.98 2.79 16.01
CA SER A 126 2.40 3.04 17.33
C SER A 126 3.29 2.54 18.45
N GLU A 127 3.90 1.38 18.29
CA GLU A 127 4.82 0.83 19.28
C GLU A 127 6.06 1.72 19.47
N ILE A 128 6.74 2.11 18.38
CA ILE A 128 7.99 2.85 18.50
C ILE A 128 7.80 4.29 18.99
N TYR A 129 6.65 4.92 18.69
CA TYR A 129 6.34 6.29 19.10
C TYR A 129 5.46 6.38 20.35
N GLY A 130 5.06 5.25 20.95
CA GLY A 130 4.20 5.24 22.14
C GLY A 130 2.80 5.79 21.86
N LEU A 131 2.22 5.46 20.72
CA LEU A 131 0.88 5.87 20.33
C LEU A 131 -0.11 4.72 20.56
N ASN A 132 -1.37 5.06 20.78
CA ASN A 132 -2.49 4.17 20.61
C ASN A 132 -3.06 4.39 19.20
N TYR A 133 -2.96 3.36 18.37
CA TYR A 133 -3.60 3.30 17.07
C TYR A 133 -4.88 2.45 17.17
N SER A 134 -6.04 3.10 17.10
CA SER A 134 -7.33 2.43 17.19
C SER A 134 -8.00 2.37 15.82
N LEU A 135 -8.31 1.15 15.37
CA LEU A 135 -9.05 0.89 14.14
C LEU A 135 -10.52 0.62 14.46
N TYR A 136 -11.42 1.24 13.72
CA TYR A 136 -12.86 1.03 13.86
C TYR A 136 -13.51 0.70 12.52
N ILE A 137 -14.52 -0.17 12.56
CA ILE A 137 -15.30 -0.56 11.37
C ILE A 137 -16.75 -0.86 11.76
N ASP A 138 -17.68 -0.63 10.84
CA ASP A 138 -19.08 -1.00 11.02
C ASP A 138 -19.29 -2.52 11.05
N ARG A 139 -20.32 -3.01 11.74
CA ARG A 139 -20.64 -4.46 11.81
C ARG A 139 -21.56 -4.96 10.70
N HIS A 140 -22.18 -4.05 9.94
CA HIS A 140 -23.39 -4.36 9.18
C HIS A 140 -23.26 -4.14 7.67
N SER A 141 -22.21 -3.47 7.21
CA SER A 141 -21.91 -3.36 5.79
C SER A 141 -21.22 -4.60 5.22
N ASP A 142 -21.56 -4.97 3.99
CA ASP A 142 -20.94 -6.09 3.26
C ASP A 142 -19.41 -5.92 3.15
N PHE A 143 -18.95 -4.69 2.91
CA PHE A 143 -17.52 -4.38 2.89
C PHE A 143 -16.88 -4.68 4.24
N ALA A 144 -17.50 -4.23 5.34
CA ALA A 144 -16.94 -4.44 6.66
C ALA A 144 -16.91 -5.91 7.07
N GLU A 145 -17.89 -6.72 6.69
CA GLU A 145 -17.87 -8.16 6.97
C GLU A 145 -16.65 -8.83 6.32
N LEU A 146 -16.37 -8.52 5.06
CA LEU A 146 -15.20 -9.04 4.33
C LEU A 146 -13.90 -8.48 4.89
N TYR A 147 -13.85 -7.18 5.14
CA TYR A 147 -12.64 -6.51 5.61
C TYR A 147 -12.31 -6.90 7.06
N ALA A 148 -13.30 -7.11 7.93
CA ALA A 148 -13.14 -7.63 9.28
C ALA A 148 -12.49 -9.03 9.29
N GLN A 149 -12.86 -9.90 8.35
CA GLN A 149 -12.20 -11.19 8.17
C GLN A 149 -10.74 -11.01 7.76
N ALA A 150 -10.47 -10.11 6.80
CA ALA A 150 -9.10 -9.81 6.37
C ALA A 150 -8.26 -9.23 7.52
N MET A 151 -8.80 -8.30 8.32
CA MET A 151 -8.13 -7.73 9.49
C MET A 151 -7.83 -8.80 10.55
N GLY A 152 -8.80 -9.67 10.85
CA GLY A 152 -8.59 -10.79 11.78
C GLY A 152 -7.52 -11.77 11.28
N ILE A 153 -7.45 -12.01 9.97
CA ILE A 153 -6.37 -12.77 9.34
C ILE A 153 -5.04 -12.04 9.54
N TRP A 154 -4.98 -10.74 9.28
CA TRP A 154 -3.77 -9.89 9.43
C TRP A 154 -3.33 -9.67 10.89
N GLY A 155 -4.07 -10.19 11.88
CA GLY A 155 -3.77 -10.01 13.29
C GLY A 155 -4.02 -8.57 13.77
N LEU A 156 -4.88 -7.81 13.09
CA LEU A 156 -5.23 -6.45 13.47
C LEU A 156 -6.42 -6.45 14.42
N ASP A 157 -6.22 -5.84 15.58
CA ASP A 157 -7.30 -5.53 16.49
C ASP A 157 -8.15 -4.38 15.94
N TYR A 158 -9.47 -4.51 16.03
CA TYR A 158 -10.41 -3.46 15.63
C TYR A 158 -11.60 -3.39 16.58
N THR A 159 -12.14 -2.18 16.74
CA THR A 159 -13.36 -1.92 17.49
C THR A 159 -14.53 -1.79 16.52
N ALA A 160 -15.42 -2.76 16.57
CA ALA A 160 -16.59 -2.76 15.71
C ALA A 160 -17.74 -1.94 16.33
N PHE A 161 -18.36 -1.04 15.55
CA PHE A 161 -19.52 -0.24 15.97
C PHE A 161 -20.77 -0.54 15.14
N ASP A 162 -21.92 -0.07 15.63
CA ASP A 162 -23.25 -0.30 15.05
C ASP A 162 -23.77 0.94 14.31
N GLY A 163 -23.38 1.04 13.03
CA GLY A 163 -23.96 1.98 12.09
C GLY A 163 -23.58 3.47 12.26
N PRO A 164 -24.28 4.37 11.54
CA PRO A 164 -23.89 5.77 11.39
C PRO A 164 -23.87 6.57 12.70
N ASN A 165 -24.75 6.25 13.65
CA ASN A 165 -24.85 7.01 14.89
C ASN A 165 -23.60 6.82 15.76
N GLU A 166 -23.10 5.59 15.86
CA GLU A 166 -21.88 5.33 16.62
C GLU A 166 -20.64 5.91 15.91
N ALA A 167 -20.59 5.86 14.57
CA ALA A 167 -19.54 6.51 13.79
C ALA A 167 -19.51 8.04 14.01
N LEU A 168 -20.67 8.70 13.94
CA LEU A 168 -20.78 10.14 14.21
C LEU A 168 -20.49 10.49 15.67
N ASN A 169 -20.82 9.62 16.62
CA ASN A 169 -20.47 9.82 18.03
C ASN A 169 -18.96 9.68 18.24
N LEU A 170 -18.31 8.69 17.62
CA LEU A 170 -16.85 8.54 17.63
C LEU A 170 -16.18 9.79 17.06
N MET A 171 -16.69 10.30 15.93
CA MET A 171 -16.22 11.55 15.33
C MET A 171 -16.27 12.71 16.32
N ARG A 172 -17.42 12.94 16.96
CA ARG A 172 -17.59 14.03 17.94
C ARG A 172 -16.66 13.88 19.13
N ASN A 173 -16.67 12.71 19.77
CA ASN A 173 -15.89 12.44 20.97
C ASN A 173 -14.40 12.63 20.73
N SER A 174 -13.89 12.12 19.60
CA SER A 174 -12.49 12.27 19.24
C SER A 174 -12.11 13.74 18.97
N ILE A 175 -12.95 14.48 18.25
CA ILE A 175 -12.71 15.91 17.97
C ILE A 175 -12.77 16.73 19.26
N ASP A 176 -13.71 16.42 20.17
CA ASP A 176 -13.83 17.08 21.48
C ASP A 176 -12.60 16.82 22.35
N GLU A 177 -12.04 15.61 22.28
CA GLU A 177 -10.74 15.25 22.88
C GLU A 177 -9.54 15.91 22.20
N GLY A 178 -9.74 16.53 21.02
CA GLY A 178 -8.72 17.22 20.26
C GLY A 178 -7.93 16.37 19.28
N TYR A 179 -8.47 15.22 18.88
CA TYR A 179 -7.88 14.31 17.90
C TYR A 179 -8.73 14.24 16.62
N PRO A 180 -8.15 14.51 15.44
CA PRO A 180 -8.85 14.33 14.19
C PRO A 180 -8.99 12.83 13.86
N LEU A 181 -9.93 12.51 12.96
CA LEU A 181 -10.15 11.13 12.53
C LEU A 181 -9.71 10.95 11.09
N VAL A 182 -8.96 9.91 10.81
CA VAL A 182 -8.70 9.45 9.45
C VAL A 182 -9.83 8.49 9.08
N ILE A 183 -10.55 8.77 8.00
CA ILE A 183 -11.66 7.93 7.54
C ILE A 183 -11.43 7.47 6.11
N ALA A 184 -11.94 6.29 5.78
CA ALA A 184 -12.01 5.82 4.40
C ALA A 184 -13.36 6.22 3.78
N THR A 185 -13.33 6.75 2.57
CA THR A 185 -14.48 7.35 1.88
C THR A 185 -14.46 7.03 0.39
N ASP A 186 -15.64 6.98 -0.21
CA ASP A 186 -15.81 6.92 -1.65
C ASP A 186 -15.73 8.34 -2.25
N LEU A 187 -14.75 8.55 -3.14
CA LEU A 187 -14.49 9.81 -3.86
C LEU A 187 -15.73 10.35 -4.58
N TYR A 188 -16.58 9.45 -5.08
CA TYR A 188 -17.78 9.80 -5.83
C TYR A 188 -18.66 10.80 -5.06
N TYR A 189 -18.77 10.64 -3.75
CA TYR A 189 -19.65 11.44 -2.89
C TYR A 189 -18.97 12.66 -2.24
N LEU A 190 -17.67 12.87 -2.46
CA LEU A 190 -16.94 14.02 -1.90
C LEU A 190 -17.10 15.27 -2.78
N PRO A 191 -17.29 16.46 -2.20
CA PRO A 191 -17.63 17.67 -2.95
C PRO A 191 -16.54 18.29 -3.86
N PRO A 192 -15.21 18.06 -3.69
CA PRO A 192 -14.21 18.70 -4.55
C PRO A 192 -14.40 18.40 -6.05
N LYS A 193 -14.17 19.41 -6.89
CA LYS A 193 -14.27 19.30 -8.35
C LYS A 193 -13.24 18.36 -8.98
N ASP A 194 -12.13 18.10 -8.29
CA ASP A 194 -11.15 17.07 -8.65
C ASP A 194 -11.78 15.71 -8.97
N TYR A 195 -12.90 15.43 -8.29
CA TYR A 195 -13.60 14.16 -8.38
C TYR A 195 -14.81 14.23 -9.33
N ASP A 196 -15.00 15.33 -10.08
CA ASP A 196 -16.10 15.45 -11.05
C ASP A 196 -16.01 14.36 -12.11
N ILE A 197 -14.81 14.00 -12.59
CA ILE A 197 -14.62 12.90 -13.53
C ILE A 197 -15.12 11.55 -12.99
N VAL A 198 -14.91 11.28 -11.70
CA VAL A 198 -15.38 10.04 -11.04
C VAL A 198 -16.92 10.02 -11.04
N ARG A 199 -17.54 11.17 -10.76
CA ARG A 199 -19.00 11.34 -10.81
C ARG A 199 -19.57 11.24 -12.22
N GLU A 200 -18.94 11.89 -13.19
CA GLU A 200 -19.36 11.89 -14.59
C GLU A 200 -19.29 10.49 -15.20
N LEU A 201 -18.28 9.70 -14.83
CA LEU A 201 -18.14 8.31 -15.26
C LEU A 201 -19.03 7.34 -14.45
N GLY A 202 -19.69 7.81 -13.38
CA GLY A 202 -20.54 6.97 -12.55
C GLY A 202 -19.77 5.92 -11.73
N VAL A 203 -18.47 6.15 -11.46
CA VAL A 203 -17.59 5.16 -10.85
C VAL A 203 -17.65 5.30 -9.33
N THR A 204 -18.43 4.43 -8.69
CA THR A 204 -18.46 4.31 -7.22
C THR A 204 -17.41 3.32 -6.72
N PHE A 205 -17.23 3.27 -5.39
CA PHE A 205 -16.40 2.25 -4.75
C PHE A 205 -16.83 0.82 -5.12
N ASP A 206 -18.13 0.52 -5.13
CA ASP A 206 -18.64 -0.82 -5.49
C ASP A 206 -18.25 -1.26 -6.91
N LEU A 207 -17.97 -0.31 -7.81
CA LEU A 207 -17.58 -0.58 -9.20
C LEU A 207 -16.06 -0.66 -9.40
N SER A 208 -15.31 0.16 -8.66
CA SER A 208 -13.86 0.30 -8.86
C SER A 208 -13.00 -0.42 -7.82
N GLY A 209 -13.55 -0.68 -6.63
CA GLY A 209 -12.80 -1.06 -5.44
C GLY A 209 -11.85 0.04 -4.94
N ALA A 210 -11.88 1.24 -5.51
CA ALA A 210 -10.95 2.32 -5.19
C ALA A 210 -11.48 3.18 -4.04
N GLY A 211 -10.90 3.02 -2.86
CA GLY A 211 -11.17 3.85 -1.69
C GLY A 211 -10.29 5.11 -1.64
N HIS A 212 -10.70 6.09 -0.86
CA HIS A 212 -9.91 7.29 -0.56
C HIS A 212 -9.89 7.59 0.93
N SER A 213 -8.79 8.17 1.42
CA SER A 213 -8.64 8.50 2.82
C SER A 213 -8.57 10.02 3.02
N VAL A 214 -9.39 10.52 3.94
CA VAL A 214 -9.46 11.94 4.32
C VAL A 214 -9.41 12.10 5.84
N VAL A 215 -9.21 13.32 6.31
CA VAL A 215 -9.15 13.64 7.74
C VAL A 215 -10.34 14.51 8.13
N VAL A 216 -11.15 14.04 9.07
CA VAL A 216 -12.21 14.84 9.70
C VAL A 216 -11.62 15.62 10.85
N VAL A 217 -11.79 16.95 10.83
CA VAL A 217 -11.19 17.86 11.81
C VAL A 217 -12.21 18.67 12.59
N GLY A 218 -13.49 18.60 12.24
CA GLY A 218 -14.52 19.31 12.99
C GLY A 218 -15.94 18.87 12.62
N TYR A 219 -16.89 19.30 13.43
CA TYR A 219 -18.31 19.02 13.27
C TYR A 219 -19.18 20.17 13.80
N ASN A 220 -20.38 20.32 13.24
CA ASN A 220 -21.40 21.26 13.68
C ASN A 220 -22.79 20.65 13.53
N ASP A 221 -23.44 20.39 14.66
CA ASP A 221 -24.74 19.74 14.71
C ASP A 221 -25.90 20.65 14.32
N THR A 222 -25.71 21.96 14.49
CA THR A 222 -26.74 22.93 14.13
C THR A 222 -26.89 23.00 12.62
N SER A 223 -25.77 23.00 11.89
CA SER A 223 -25.76 22.94 10.42
C SER A 223 -25.77 21.51 9.86
N GLN A 224 -25.58 20.49 10.71
CA GLN A 224 -25.39 19.09 10.33
C GLN A 224 -24.25 18.90 9.33
N THR A 225 -23.09 19.47 9.63
CA THR A 225 -21.93 19.46 8.75
C THR A 225 -20.65 19.06 9.47
N ALA A 226 -19.69 18.57 8.70
CA ALA A 226 -18.34 18.23 9.14
C ALA A 226 -17.31 18.94 8.27
N TRP A 227 -16.14 19.21 8.84
CA TRP A 227 -15.00 19.78 8.12
C TRP A 227 -13.97 18.71 7.80
N ILE A 228 -13.54 18.68 6.55
CA ILE A 228 -12.62 17.70 5.99
C ILE A 228 -11.34 18.39 5.52
N VAL A 229 -10.21 17.77 5.82
CA VAL A 229 -8.91 18.02 5.19
C VAL A 229 -8.61 16.83 4.27
N ASP A 230 -8.54 17.10 2.98
CA ASP A 230 -8.47 16.08 1.94
C ASP A 230 -7.10 16.09 1.24
N PRO A 231 -6.25 15.06 1.43
CA PRO A 231 -4.95 15.02 0.83
C PRO A 231 -4.98 14.72 -0.68
N GLY A 232 -6.09 14.21 -1.22
CA GLY A 232 -6.21 13.79 -2.61
C GLY A 232 -6.65 14.85 -3.60
N VAL A 233 -7.10 15.99 -3.09
CA VAL A 233 -7.30 17.17 -3.92
C VAL A 233 -5.97 17.56 -4.59
N GLY A 234 -6.00 17.68 -5.92
CA GLY A 234 -4.85 18.01 -6.75
C GLY A 234 -3.92 16.84 -7.07
N SER A 235 -4.24 15.59 -6.72
CA SER A 235 -3.33 14.46 -6.95
C SER A 235 -3.47 13.77 -8.31
N PHE A 236 -4.49 14.11 -9.11
CA PHE A 236 -4.71 13.58 -10.46
C PHE A 236 -5.63 14.51 -11.30
N GLY A 237 -5.81 14.18 -12.57
CA GLY A 237 -6.76 14.80 -13.49
C GLY A 237 -6.39 16.21 -13.94
N GLU A 238 -7.39 16.96 -14.43
CA GLU A 238 -7.22 18.33 -14.95
C GLU A 238 -6.62 19.29 -13.92
N TYR A 239 -6.85 19.04 -12.63
CA TYR A 239 -6.39 19.88 -11.54
C TYR A 239 -5.15 19.35 -10.83
N PHE A 240 -4.35 18.49 -11.50
CA PHE A 240 -3.11 17.97 -10.93
C PHE A 240 -2.14 19.09 -10.55
N GLY A 241 -1.63 19.02 -9.32
CA GLY A 241 -0.70 19.98 -8.72
C GLY A 241 -1.13 20.39 -7.31
N TYR A 242 -0.17 20.91 -6.54
CA TYR A 242 -0.41 21.32 -5.16
C TYR A 242 -1.57 22.33 -5.08
N PRO A 243 -2.64 22.04 -4.29
CA PRO A 243 -3.85 22.86 -4.24
C PRO A 243 -3.66 24.13 -3.38
N SER A 244 -2.86 25.08 -3.88
CA SER A 244 -2.56 26.35 -3.20
C SER A 244 -3.77 27.27 -3.00
N ASP A 245 -4.89 26.99 -3.66
CA ASP A 245 -6.15 27.72 -3.57
C ASP A 245 -7.03 27.31 -2.38
N GLY A 246 -6.59 26.32 -1.58
CA GLY A 246 -7.26 25.93 -0.33
C GLY A 246 -8.41 24.94 -0.52
N ARG A 247 -8.68 24.46 -1.73
CA ARG A 247 -9.82 23.55 -2.03
C ARG A 247 -9.71 22.17 -1.37
N TRP A 248 -8.55 21.86 -0.77
CA TRP A 248 -8.31 20.68 0.07
C TRP A 248 -9.00 20.75 1.43
N TYR A 249 -9.46 21.93 1.86
CA TYR A 249 -10.24 22.12 3.07
C TYR A 249 -11.68 22.48 2.73
N TYR A 250 -12.65 21.68 3.16
CA TYR A 250 -14.05 21.94 2.84
C TYR A 250 -15.02 21.43 3.90
N GLU A 251 -16.26 21.90 3.79
CA GLU A 251 -17.38 21.46 4.60
C GLU A 251 -18.27 20.49 3.81
N VAL A 252 -18.76 19.46 4.48
CA VAL A 252 -19.65 18.44 3.90
C VAL A 252 -20.83 18.19 4.85
N SER A 253 -22.02 17.92 4.32
CA SER A 253 -23.16 17.55 5.16
C SER A 253 -22.97 16.17 5.77
N TYR A 254 -23.53 15.93 6.96
CA TYR A 254 -23.53 14.60 7.60
C TYR A 254 -24.14 13.54 6.69
N THR A 255 -25.15 13.88 5.88
CA THR A 255 -25.72 12.97 4.90
C THR A 255 -24.70 12.55 3.84
N ASN A 256 -24.01 13.51 3.20
CA ASN A 256 -23.03 13.18 2.17
C ASN A 256 -21.81 12.47 2.75
N LEU A 257 -21.35 12.90 3.93
CA LEU A 257 -20.26 12.23 4.64
C LEU A 257 -20.64 10.78 4.98
N SER A 258 -21.83 10.56 5.52
CA SER A 258 -22.31 9.23 5.88
C SER A 258 -22.39 8.31 4.66
N ILE A 259 -22.87 8.80 3.51
CA ILE A 259 -22.89 8.01 2.28
C ILE A 259 -21.46 7.66 1.84
N ALA A 260 -20.57 8.67 1.74
CA ALA A 260 -19.17 8.47 1.34
C ALA A 260 -18.45 7.45 2.24
N TRP A 261 -18.63 7.57 3.55
CA TRP A 261 -17.95 6.76 4.57
C TRP A 261 -18.54 5.35 4.68
N SER A 262 -19.86 5.21 4.52
CA SER A 262 -20.55 3.91 4.58
C SER A 262 -20.15 2.95 3.47
N ALA A 263 -19.77 3.46 2.30
CA ALA A 263 -19.31 2.65 1.17
C ALA A 263 -18.08 1.80 1.53
N LEU A 264 -17.25 2.26 2.47
CA LEU A 264 -16.09 1.51 2.98
C LEU A 264 -16.30 1.07 4.44
N GLY A 265 -17.55 0.72 4.78
CA GLY A 265 -17.90 0.17 6.08
C GLY A 265 -17.55 1.06 7.26
N TYR A 266 -17.63 2.37 7.05
CA TYR A 266 -17.22 3.38 8.01
C TYR A 266 -15.80 3.15 8.59
N LEU A 267 -14.88 2.59 7.80
CA LEU A 267 -13.51 2.33 8.23
C LEU A 267 -12.85 3.61 8.75
N THR A 268 -12.34 3.55 9.98
CA THR A 268 -11.88 4.72 10.72
C THR A 268 -10.63 4.40 11.51
N VAL A 269 -9.73 5.36 11.51
CA VAL A 269 -8.44 5.29 12.15
C VAL A 269 -8.32 6.48 13.09
N LEU A 270 -7.99 6.19 14.34
CA LEU A 270 -7.81 7.18 15.38
C LEU A 270 -6.47 6.97 16.06
N VAL A 271 -5.67 8.03 16.06
CA VAL A 271 -4.32 8.03 16.64
C VAL A 271 -4.33 8.92 17.88
N ARG A 272 -3.95 8.35 19.02
CA ARG A 272 -3.79 9.08 20.29
C ARG A 272 -2.39 8.84 20.87
N PRO A 273 -1.82 9.79 21.62
CA PRO A 273 -0.69 9.51 22.50
C PRO A 273 -1.10 8.50 23.58
N GLU A 274 -0.24 7.54 23.89
CA GLU A 274 -0.50 6.55 24.95
C GLU A 274 0.64 6.46 25.96
N SER A 275 1.87 6.37 25.46
CA SER A 275 3.07 6.20 26.26
C SER A 275 4.23 7.01 25.68
N ASN A 276 5.41 6.89 26.29
CA ASN A 276 6.60 7.50 25.74
C ASN A 276 7.16 6.63 24.60
N PRO A 277 7.81 7.24 23.59
CA PRO A 277 8.54 6.50 22.57
C PRO A 277 9.56 5.53 23.19
N VAL A 278 9.80 4.40 22.53
CA VAL A 278 10.82 3.44 22.98
C VAL A 278 12.22 4.05 22.90
N SER A 279 13.16 3.56 23.70
CA SER A 279 14.50 4.16 23.79
C SER A 279 15.43 3.82 22.61
N ASP A 280 15.11 2.77 21.85
CA ASP A 280 15.95 2.15 20.82
C ASP A 280 15.35 2.22 19.41
N ILE A 281 14.51 3.24 19.14
CA ILE A 281 13.79 3.44 17.87
C ILE A 281 14.68 3.23 16.65
N GLN A 282 15.87 3.84 16.64
CA GLN A 282 16.75 3.79 15.47
C GLN A 282 17.17 2.35 15.12
N SER A 283 17.60 1.56 16.11
CA SER A 283 18.02 0.17 15.85
C SER A 283 16.84 -0.67 15.38
N ARG A 284 15.70 -0.57 16.06
CA ARG A 284 14.48 -1.29 15.71
C ARG A 284 13.99 -0.95 14.30
N LEU A 285 14.08 0.32 13.91
CA LEU A 285 13.66 0.77 12.60
C LEU A 285 14.61 0.31 11.49
N ILE A 286 15.93 0.34 11.69
CA ILE A 286 16.86 -0.22 10.69
C ILE A 286 16.64 -1.73 10.54
N ASP A 287 16.48 -2.48 11.64
CA ASP A 287 16.18 -3.91 11.58
C ASP A 287 14.88 -4.18 10.81
N PHE A 288 13.82 -3.42 11.10
CA PHE A 288 12.55 -3.51 10.38
C PHE A 288 12.71 -3.20 8.89
N ILE A 289 13.45 -2.16 8.52
CA ILE A 289 13.74 -1.83 7.11
C ILE A 289 14.49 -2.98 6.42
N CYS A 290 15.49 -3.57 7.08
CA CYS A 290 16.22 -4.73 6.55
C CYS A 290 15.26 -5.91 6.30
N ASP A 291 14.40 -6.22 7.28
CA ASP A 291 13.40 -7.28 7.16
C ASP A 291 12.41 -7.00 6.02
N ARG A 292 12.06 -5.73 5.76
CA ARG A 292 11.21 -5.35 4.62
C ARG A 292 11.91 -5.54 3.29
N LEU A 293 13.16 -5.11 3.15
CA LEU A 293 13.96 -5.28 1.94
C LEU A 293 14.16 -6.75 1.59
N GLU A 294 14.50 -7.58 2.58
CA GLU A 294 14.78 -9.01 2.43
C GLU A 294 13.52 -9.88 2.25
N GLY A 295 12.32 -9.31 2.41
CA GLY A 295 11.08 -10.08 2.28
C GLY A 295 10.80 -11.00 3.46
N ASN A 296 11.24 -10.64 4.68
CA ASN A 296 10.99 -11.43 5.87
C ASN A 296 9.48 -11.58 6.11
N ARG A 297 9.00 -12.82 6.03
CA ARG A 297 7.57 -13.13 6.06
C ARG A 297 6.89 -12.73 7.37
N THR A 298 7.58 -12.83 8.51
CA THR A 298 7.03 -12.39 9.81
C THR A 298 6.87 -10.88 9.88
N SER A 299 7.75 -10.11 9.21
CA SER A 299 7.63 -8.65 9.14
C SER A 299 6.49 -8.20 8.20
N TYR A 300 6.24 -8.92 7.10
CA TYR A 300 5.18 -8.58 6.14
C TYR A 300 3.79 -9.11 6.52
N ALA A 301 3.74 -10.30 7.08
CA ALA A 301 2.53 -11.07 7.28
C ALA A 301 2.67 -11.93 8.55
N PRO A 302 2.78 -11.31 9.73
CA PRO A 302 2.87 -12.06 10.98
C PRO A 302 1.67 -13.01 11.11
N SER A 303 1.92 -14.24 11.57
CA SER A 303 0.93 -15.32 11.67
C SER A 303 0.44 -15.91 10.34
N GLN A 304 1.02 -15.49 9.21
CA GLN A 304 0.70 -15.95 7.86
C GLN A 304 1.96 -16.26 7.04
N GLU A 305 3.03 -16.63 7.72
CA GLU A 305 4.32 -16.90 7.10
C GLU A 305 4.23 -18.05 6.08
N ASP A 306 3.30 -18.98 6.24
CA ASP A 306 3.17 -20.15 5.37
C ASP A 306 2.38 -19.93 4.06
N LEU A 307 1.91 -18.70 3.77
CA LEU A 307 1.22 -18.40 2.51
C LEU A 307 2.19 -18.41 1.32
N PHE A 308 2.26 -19.54 0.62
CA PHE A 308 3.27 -19.80 -0.43
C PHE A 308 3.09 -19.00 -1.72
N PHE A 309 1.88 -18.50 -2.01
CA PHE A 309 1.60 -17.70 -3.20
C PHE A 309 1.96 -16.21 -3.05
N LEU A 310 2.41 -15.81 -1.86
CA LEU A 310 2.94 -14.47 -1.58
C LEU A 310 4.46 -14.53 -1.52
N ILE A 311 5.10 -13.62 -2.24
CA ILE A 311 6.56 -13.42 -2.27
C ILE A 311 6.82 -11.95 -1.90
N PHE A 312 7.84 -11.66 -1.10
CA PHE A 312 8.04 -10.33 -0.51
C PHE A 312 9.43 -9.78 -0.76
N GLY A 313 9.61 -8.47 -0.59
CA GLY A 313 10.91 -7.79 -0.66
C GLY A 313 11.57 -7.92 -2.03
N ALA A 314 12.90 -8.08 -2.04
CA ALA A 314 13.68 -8.29 -3.25
C ALA A 314 13.15 -9.45 -4.11
N ASP A 315 12.77 -10.56 -3.47
CA ASP A 315 12.24 -11.73 -4.18
C ASP A 315 10.92 -11.45 -4.90
N ALA A 316 10.15 -10.43 -4.51
CA ALA A 316 8.93 -10.05 -5.23
C ALA A 316 9.24 -9.57 -6.66
N PHE A 317 10.27 -8.74 -6.83
CA PHE A 317 10.72 -8.30 -8.16
C PHE A 317 11.30 -9.45 -8.96
N ARG A 318 12.08 -10.33 -8.29
CA ARG A 318 12.67 -11.52 -8.90
C ARG A 318 11.61 -12.47 -9.43
N ALA A 319 10.56 -12.72 -8.65
CA ALA A 319 9.46 -13.58 -9.05
C ALA A 319 8.68 -13.00 -10.24
N LEU A 320 8.42 -11.68 -10.25
CA LEU A 320 7.78 -11.05 -11.40
C LEU A 320 8.67 -11.15 -12.66
N SER A 321 9.98 -10.97 -12.54
CA SER A 321 10.94 -11.14 -13.65
C SER A 321 10.85 -12.55 -14.25
N LEU A 322 10.80 -13.58 -13.40
CA LEU A 322 10.68 -14.97 -13.82
C LEU A 322 9.34 -15.31 -14.48
N ASP A 323 8.25 -14.62 -14.14
CA ASP A 323 6.93 -14.86 -14.71
C ASP A 323 6.65 -13.98 -15.94
N LEU A 324 7.38 -12.88 -16.15
CA LEU A 324 7.27 -12.01 -17.34
C LEU A 324 7.99 -12.61 -18.56
N ASN A 325 7.44 -13.71 -19.08
CA ASN A 325 7.85 -14.32 -20.34
C ASN A 325 6.67 -15.08 -20.98
N LEU A 326 6.90 -15.67 -22.15
CA LEU A 326 5.86 -16.42 -22.88
C LEU A 326 5.21 -17.52 -22.03
N GLN A 327 6.00 -18.26 -21.23
CA GLN A 327 5.46 -19.35 -20.43
C GLN A 327 4.62 -18.82 -19.26
N GLY A 328 5.11 -17.84 -18.51
CA GLY A 328 4.38 -17.25 -17.38
C GLY A 328 3.08 -16.57 -17.84
N LEU A 329 3.13 -15.84 -18.96
CA LEU A 329 1.94 -15.25 -19.57
C LEU A 329 0.96 -16.31 -20.07
N SER A 330 1.42 -17.39 -20.70
CA SER A 330 0.54 -18.49 -21.10
C SER A 330 -0.20 -19.09 -19.90
N LEU A 331 0.50 -19.31 -18.79
CA LEU A 331 -0.09 -19.83 -17.56
C LEU A 331 -1.11 -18.87 -16.94
N LEU A 332 -0.89 -17.56 -17.05
CA LEU A 332 -1.89 -16.56 -16.64
C LEU A 332 -3.14 -16.64 -17.53
N LEU A 333 -2.96 -16.72 -18.85
CA LEU A 333 -4.06 -16.70 -19.81
C LEU A 333 -4.91 -17.98 -19.83
N ASP A 334 -4.34 -19.11 -19.41
CA ASP A 334 -5.04 -20.39 -19.33
C ASP A 334 -6.20 -20.37 -18.31
N GLU A 335 -6.19 -19.44 -17.35
CA GLU A 335 -7.24 -19.26 -16.34
C GLU A 335 -8.47 -18.51 -16.88
N PHE A 336 -8.38 -17.92 -18.08
CA PHE A 336 -9.46 -17.16 -18.69
C PHE A 336 -10.08 -17.92 -19.87
N ASP A 337 -11.41 -18.11 -19.80
CA ASP A 337 -12.16 -18.92 -20.77
C ASP A 337 -12.32 -18.28 -22.16
N ASN A 338 -12.22 -16.95 -22.27
CA ASN A 338 -12.49 -16.23 -23.51
C ASN A 338 -11.39 -15.24 -23.88
N HIS A 339 -11.26 -14.99 -25.18
CA HIS A 339 -10.23 -14.13 -25.77
C HIS A 339 -10.24 -12.70 -25.21
N GLN A 340 -11.42 -12.11 -25.02
CA GLN A 340 -11.53 -10.73 -24.52
C GLN A 340 -11.05 -10.60 -23.08
N SER A 341 -11.36 -11.58 -22.21
CA SER A 341 -10.83 -11.63 -20.86
C SER A 341 -9.31 -11.82 -20.84
N ARG A 342 -8.76 -12.62 -21.76
CA ARG A 342 -7.30 -12.79 -21.91
C ARG A 342 -6.61 -11.50 -22.34
N VAL A 343 -7.15 -10.80 -23.33
CA VAL A 343 -6.67 -9.48 -23.77
C VAL A 343 -6.69 -8.49 -22.60
N ALA A 344 -7.81 -8.44 -21.87
CA ALA A 344 -7.95 -7.59 -20.68
C ALA A 344 -6.96 -7.96 -19.56
N ALA A 345 -6.65 -9.24 -19.37
CA ALA A 345 -5.68 -9.69 -18.38
C ALA A 345 -4.26 -9.19 -18.70
N ILE A 346 -3.82 -9.27 -19.97
CA ILE A 346 -2.52 -8.70 -20.39
C ILE A 346 -2.52 -7.19 -20.21
N TRP A 347 -3.61 -6.52 -20.61
CA TRP A 347 -3.74 -5.08 -20.45
C TRP A 347 -3.63 -4.67 -18.97
N HIS A 348 -4.34 -5.38 -18.10
CA HIS A 348 -4.34 -5.12 -16.67
C HIS A 348 -2.97 -5.39 -16.05
N LEU A 349 -2.27 -6.46 -16.46
CA LEU A 349 -0.90 -6.72 -16.05
C LEU A 349 0.01 -5.53 -16.37
N GLY A 350 -0.04 -5.01 -17.61
CA GLY A 350 0.76 -3.86 -18.01
C GLY A 350 0.46 -2.60 -17.20
N TYR A 351 -0.83 -2.26 -17.07
CA TYR A 351 -1.28 -1.13 -16.27
C TYR A 351 -0.82 -1.25 -14.81
N MET A 352 -1.06 -2.40 -14.18
CA MET A 352 -0.74 -2.63 -12.78
C MET A 352 0.76 -2.63 -12.54
N THR A 353 1.57 -3.29 -13.37
CA THR A 353 3.03 -3.28 -13.23
C THR A 353 3.58 -1.86 -13.26
N GLU A 354 3.14 -1.03 -14.21
CA GLU A 354 3.62 0.36 -14.28
C GLU A 354 3.10 1.21 -13.11
N PHE A 355 1.82 1.08 -12.76
CA PHE A 355 1.20 1.77 -11.62
C PHE A 355 1.99 1.48 -10.33
N THR A 356 2.29 0.22 -10.07
CA THR A 356 2.92 -0.22 -8.82
C THR A 356 4.42 0.03 -8.80
N CYS A 357 5.13 -0.13 -9.92
CA CYS A 357 6.52 0.32 -10.06
C CYS A 357 6.65 1.83 -9.87
N THR A 358 5.68 2.63 -10.34
CA THR A 358 5.68 4.09 -10.16
C THR A 358 5.49 4.47 -8.70
N LEU A 359 4.49 3.89 -8.01
CA LEU A 359 4.31 4.12 -6.58
C LEU A 359 5.53 3.69 -5.77
N GLN A 360 6.11 2.53 -6.09
CA GLN A 360 7.29 2.04 -5.38
C GLN A 360 8.52 2.91 -5.66
N TYR A 361 8.72 3.37 -6.89
CA TYR A 361 9.80 4.30 -7.23
C TYR A 361 9.72 5.57 -6.39
N LEU A 362 8.53 6.18 -6.32
CA LEU A 362 8.32 7.43 -5.59
C LEU A 362 8.53 7.24 -4.09
N SER A 363 7.91 6.20 -3.51
CA SER A 363 8.01 5.94 -2.07
C SER A 363 9.42 5.52 -1.65
N PHE A 364 10.09 4.65 -2.41
CA PHE A 364 11.46 4.21 -2.13
C PHE A 364 12.45 5.37 -2.23
N ARG A 365 12.37 6.18 -3.30
CA ARG A 365 13.27 7.31 -3.51
C ARG A 365 13.23 8.30 -2.36
N THR A 366 12.04 8.72 -1.96
CA THR A 366 11.89 9.70 -0.88
C THR A 366 12.23 9.07 0.47
N ALA A 367 11.81 7.83 0.75
CA ALA A 367 12.19 7.13 1.97
C ALA A 367 13.72 6.99 2.12
N LEU A 368 14.42 6.65 1.04
CA LEU A 368 15.88 6.54 1.00
C LEU A 368 16.57 7.89 1.31
N GLN A 369 16.00 9.00 0.85
CA GLN A 369 16.52 10.36 1.09
C GLN A 369 16.37 10.80 2.55
N GLU A 370 15.35 10.31 3.26
CA GLU A 370 15.09 10.68 4.65
C GLU A 370 15.95 9.88 5.66
N LEU A 371 16.53 8.73 5.26
CA LEU A 371 17.29 7.88 6.18
C LEU A 371 18.40 8.62 6.95
N PRO A 372 19.24 9.49 6.34
CA PRO A 372 20.26 10.24 7.10
C PRO A 372 19.67 11.11 8.22
N GLY A 373 18.48 11.67 8.01
CA GLY A 373 17.78 12.49 9.01
C GLY A 373 17.19 11.65 10.14
N LEU A 374 16.68 10.45 9.81
CA LEU A 374 16.12 9.50 10.77
C LEU A 374 17.19 8.78 11.61
N PHE A 375 18.41 8.63 11.07
CA PHE A 375 19.50 7.87 11.68
C PHE A 375 20.78 8.70 11.89
N PRO A 376 20.73 9.85 12.58
CA PRO A 376 21.87 10.76 12.66
C PRO A 376 23.07 10.17 13.42
N SER A 377 22.90 9.07 14.16
CA SER A 377 24.01 8.37 14.84
C SER A 377 24.73 7.34 13.99
N PHE A 378 24.26 7.08 12.77
CA PHE A 378 24.83 6.07 11.88
C PHE A 378 25.39 6.70 10.61
N ASP A 379 26.55 6.20 10.14
CA ASP A 379 27.05 6.55 8.81
C ASP A 379 26.39 5.64 7.76
N LEU A 380 25.38 6.17 7.09
CA LEU A 380 24.61 5.47 6.07
C LEU A 380 25.14 5.69 4.64
N THR A 381 26.25 6.40 4.46
CA THR A 381 26.72 6.84 3.13
C THR A 381 26.87 5.68 2.15
N ASN A 382 27.54 4.60 2.58
CA ASN A 382 27.72 3.42 1.73
C ASN A 382 26.41 2.67 1.46
N ALA A 383 25.58 2.48 2.49
CA ALA A 383 24.30 1.78 2.36
C ALA A 383 23.37 2.53 1.38
N ILE A 384 23.25 3.85 1.52
CA ILE A 384 22.43 4.69 0.62
C ILE A 384 22.98 4.66 -0.80
N SER A 385 24.30 4.65 -1.00
CA SER A 385 24.90 4.52 -2.33
C SER A 385 24.46 3.22 -3.01
N ILE A 386 24.44 2.10 -2.28
CA ILE A 386 23.99 0.80 -2.79
C ILE A 386 22.49 0.81 -3.10
N GLY A 387 21.66 1.32 -2.18
CA GLY A 387 20.21 1.43 -2.40
C GLY A 387 19.84 2.34 -3.57
N THR A 388 20.67 3.35 -3.86
CA THR A 388 20.49 4.26 -5.01
C THR A 388 20.62 3.53 -6.35
N GLU A 389 21.30 2.39 -6.41
CA GLU A 389 21.46 1.60 -7.64
C GLU A 389 20.13 1.06 -8.19
N ALA A 390 19.11 0.84 -7.34
CA ALA A 390 17.77 0.46 -7.79
C ALA A 390 17.01 1.62 -8.48
N LEU A 391 17.34 2.88 -8.19
CA LEU A 391 16.53 4.03 -8.63
C LEU A 391 16.44 4.21 -10.15
N PRO A 392 17.52 4.08 -10.94
CA PRO A 392 17.42 4.14 -12.40
C PRO A 392 16.57 3.02 -13.00
N HIS A 393 16.57 1.84 -12.38
CA HIS A 393 15.81 0.69 -12.86
C HIS A 393 14.32 0.82 -12.52
N LEU A 394 14.00 1.26 -11.30
CA LEU A 394 12.63 1.63 -10.93
C LEU A 394 12.11 2.78 -11.82
N ALA A 395 12.94 3.78 -12.11
CA ALA A 395 12.59 4.89 -13.01
C ALA A 395 12.30 4.41 -14.44
N ALA A 396 13.03 3.40 -14.94
CA ALA A 396 12.80 2.84 -16.28
C ALA A 396 11.46 2.09 -16.40
N LEU A 397 10.94 1.57 -15.29
CA LEU A 397 9.67 0.84 -15.21
C LEU A 397 8.48 1.70 -14.75
N SER A 398 8.69 3.00 -14.55
CA SER A 398 7.68 3.89 -13.98
C SER A 398 7.31 5.06 -14.88
N ASN A 399 6.07 5.50 -14.76
CA ASN A 399 5.51 6.65 -15.45
C ASN A 399 4.42 7.29 -14.60
N ASN A 400 4.65 8.53 -14.15
CA ASN A 400 3.68 9.27 -13.34
C ASN A 400 2.32 9.45 -14.03
N THR A 401 2.30 9.41 -15.37
CA THR A 401 1.08 9.54 -16.17
C THR A 401 0.04 8.49 -15.78
N THR A 402 0.45 7.26 -15.45
CA THR A 402 -0.42 6.17 -15.01
C THR A 402 -1.07 6.40 -13.64
N LEU A 403 -0.55 7.34 -12.84
CA LEU A 403 -1.14 7.74 -11.56
C LEU A 403 -1.89 9.08 -11.62
N ILE A 404 -1.67 9.88 -12.67
CA ILE A 404 -2.20 11.26 -12.76
C ILE A 404 -3.29 11.37 -13.81
N CYS A 405 -3.14 10.71 -14.95
CA CYS A 405 -4.07 10.86 -16.07
C CYS A 405 -5.31 10.00 -15.87
N THR A 406 -6.47 10.60 -16.11
CA THR A 406 -7.77 9.92 -16.08
C THR A 406 -8.24 9.50 -17.48
N ASN A 407 -7.50 9.91 -18.51
CA ASN A 407 -7.76 9.58 -19.91
C ASN A 407 -6.78 8.50 -20.39
N PRO A 408 -7.25 7.27 -20.67
CA PRO A 408 -6.38 6.19 -21.14
C PRO A 408 -5.63 6.49 -22.45
N SER A 409 -6.12 7.41 -23.28
CA SER A 409 -5.44 7.81 -24.53
C SER A 409 -4.21 8.71 -24.32
N GLU A 410 -4.05 9.23 -23.11
CA GLU A 410 -2.86 9.99 -22.70
C GLU A 410 -1.80 9.09 -22.05
N LEU A 411 -2.13 7.83 -21.76
CA LEU A 411 -1.20 6.84 -21.24
C LEU A 411 -0.29 6.34 -22.38
N GLY A 412 0.99 6.13 -22.08
CA GLY A 412 2.00 5.61 -23.00
C GLY A 412 3.34 6.34 -22.99
N GLY A 413 4.26 5.89 -23.85
CA GLY A 413 5.61 6.44 -23.96
C GLY A 413 6.57 5.93 -22.88
N SER A 414 6.23 4.83 -22.22
CA SER A 414 7.03 4.15 -21.21
C SER A 414 7.28 2.70 -21.62
N LEU A 415 8.40 2.14 -21.15
CA LEU A 415 8.82 0.79 -21.51
C LEU A 415 7.74 -0.26 -21.19
N VAL A 416 7.16 -0.21 -19.99
CA VAL A 416 6.14 -1.17 -19.56
C VAL A 416 4.86 -1.01 -20.38
N TRP A 417 4.35 0.21 -20.50
CA TRP A 417 3.15 0.50 -21.28
C TRP A 417 3.29 0.04 -22.73
N ASP A 418 4.29 0.56 -23.44
CA ASP A 418 4.46 0.32 -24.87
C ASP A 418 4.74 -1.16 -25.19
N THR A 419 5.23 -1.92 -24.21
CA THR A 419 5.52 -3.35 -24.36
C THR A 419 4.32 -4.22 -24.01
N ILE A 420 3.77 -4.10 -22.79
CA ILE A 420 2.74 -5.03 -22.30
C ILE A 420 1.35 -4.64 -22.82
N ILE A 421 1.06 -3.34 -22.93
CA ILE A 421 -0.20 -2.89 -23.56
C ILE A 421 -0.14 -3.11 -25.07
N GLY A 422 1.01 -2.83 -25.71
CA GLY A 422 1.24 -3.18 -27.11
C GLY A 422 1.08 -4.68 -27.38
N LEU A 423 1.55 -5.54 -26.48
CA LEU A 423 1.32 -6.98 -26.52
C LEU A 423 -0.17 -7.33 -26.40
N SER A 424 -0.92 -6.69 -25.50
CA SER A 424 -2.36 -6.90 -25.38
C SER A 424 -3.10 -6.56 -26.68
N GLU A 425 -2.76 -5.44 -27.32
CA GLU A 425 -3.33 -5.02 -28.60
C GLU A 425 -2.99 -5.99 -29.74
N GLU A 426 -1.73 -6.42 -29.83
CA GLU A 426 -1.29 -7.39 -30.84
C GLU A 426 -1.97 -8.75 -30.61
N TYR A 427 -2.07 -9.20 -29.36
CA TYR A 427 -2.77 -10.44 -29.00
C TYR A 427 -4.24 -10.38 -29.38
N ASN A 428 -4.89 -9.21 -29.21
CA ASN A 428 -6.28 -9.01 -29.62
C ASN A 428 -6.47 -9.23 -31.14
N ILE A 429 -5.48 -8.88 -31.95
CA ILE A 429 -5.48 -9.03 -33.42
C ILE A 429 -5.12 -10.45 -33.84
N GLN A 430 -4.04 -11.01 -33.28
CA GLN A 430 -3.47 -12.28 -33.73
C GLN A 430 -4.20 -13.50 -33.16
N CYS A 431 -4.83 -13.37 -31.99
CA CYS A 431 -5.41 -14.48 -31.22
C CYS A 431 -4.40 -15.61 -30.89
N ASP A 432 -3.10 -15.31 -30.92
CA ASP A 432 -2.00 -16.24 -30.68
C ASP A 432 -0.89 -15.54 -29.89
N LEU A 433 -0.56 -16.05 -28.70
CA LEU A 433 0.36 -15.37 -27.78
C LEU A 433 1.80 -15.44 -28.29
N GLU A 434 2.20 -16.55 -28.90
CA GLU A 434 3.56 -16.73 -29.44
C GLU A 434 3.85 -15.74 -30.57
N THR A 435 2.90 -15.56 -31.49
CA THR A 435 2.98 -14.55 -32.55
C THR A 435 2.92 -13.13 -31.99
N ALA A 436 2.03 -12.88 -31.02
CA ALA A 436 1.84 -11.54 -30.47
C ALA A 436 3.03 -11.04 -29.64
N ILE A 437 3.73 -11.92 -28.91
CA ILE A 437 4.89 -11.53 -28.08
C ILE A 437 6.17 -11.34 -28.88
N ALA A 438 6.30 -11.98 -30.05
CA ALA A 438 7.51 -11.94 -30.86
C ALA A 438 8.09 -10.52 -31.09
N PRO A 439 7.31 -9.47 -31.44
CA PRO A 439 7.84 -8.12 -31.60
C PRO A 439 8.23 -7.42 -30.29
N TYR A 440 7.78 -7.93 -29.13
CA TYR A 440 7.98 -7.32 -27.81
C TYR A 440 8.99 -8.08 -26.93
N LEU A 441 9.47 -9.25 -27.37
CA LEU A 441 10.26 -10.17 -26.55
C LEU A 441 11.55 -9.53 -25.98
N ASP A 442 12.23 -8.72 -26.78
CA ASP A 442 13.44 -8.01 -26.33
C ASP A 442 13.10 -7.01 -25.20
N ASN A 443 12.00 -6.26 -25.33
CA ASN A 443 11.57 -5.33 -24.30
C ASN A 443 11.05 -6.05 -23.04
N VAL A 444 10.34 -7.16 -23.19
CA VAL A 444 9.94 -8.01 -22.06
C VAL A 444 11.18 -8.49 -21.29
N THR A 445 12.23 -8.89 -22.01
CA THR A 445 13.51 -9.26 -21.41
C THR A 445 14.16 -8.08 -20.67
N ILE A 446 14.19 -6.90 -21.29
CA ILE A 446 14.72 -5.68 -20.65
C ILE A 446 13.96 -5.32 -19.37
N ILE A 447 12.63 -5.48 -19.35
CA ILE A 447 11.82 -5.29 -18.14
C ILE A 447 12.26 -6.28 -17.05
N GLY A 448 12.41 -7.56 -17.39
CA GLY A 448 12.93 -8.59 -16.47
C GLY A 448 14.32 -8.25 -15.91
N ASP A 449 15.24 -7.79 -16.77
CA ASP A 449 16.59 -7.36 -16.36
C ASP A 449 16.54 -6.18 -15.36
N HIS A 450 15.64 -5.20 -15.58
CA HIS A 450 15.45 -4.13 -14.61
C HIS A 450 14.94 -4.63 -13.26
N LEU A 451 13.98 -5.57 -13.25
CA LEU A 451 13.44 -6.18 -12.03
C LEU A 451 14.50 -6.96 -11.23
N GLU A 452 15.35 -7.74 -11.90
CA GLU A 452 16.46 -8.46 -11.26
C GLU A 452 17.47 -7.51 -10.62
N VAL A 453 17.83 -6.42 -11.29
CA VAL A 453 18.78 -5.44 -10.72
C VAL A 453 18.18 -4.71 -9.51
N ILE A 454 16.86 -4.45 -9.51
CA ILE A 454 16.17 -3.90 -8.33
C ILE A 454 16.28 -4.89 -7.16
N ALA A 455 15.99 -6.17 -7.39
CA ALA A 455 16.09 -7.21 -6.37
C ALA A 455 17.52 -7.29 -5.78
N ASP A 456 18.54 -7.37 -6.63
CA ASP A 456 19.95 -7.47 -6.20
C ASP A 456 20.41 -6.24 -5.41
N SER A 457 19.95 -5.04 -5.81
CA SER A 457 20.23 -3.79 -5.09
C SER A 457 19.54 -3.77 -3.72
N TRP A 458 18.30 -4.26 -3.61
CA TRP A 458 17.58 -4.34 -2.33
C TRP A 458 18.23 -5.30 -1.35
N ASP A 459 18.64 -6.49 -1.80
CA ASP A 459 19.39 -7.46 -0.97
C ASP A 459 20.73 -6.87 -0.51
N SER A 460 21.47 -6.24 -1.43
CA SER A 460 22.76 -5.62 -1.12
C SER A 460 22.60 -4.44 -0.15
N PHE A 461 21.51 -3.69 -0.27
CA PHE A 461 21.20 -2.57 0.60
C PHE A 461 20.86 -3.05 2.02
N ALA A 462 20.03 -4.09 2.17
CA ALA A 462 19.73 -4.70 3.45
C ALA A 462 21.01 -5.22 4.14
N ALA A 463 21.87 -5.92 3.39
CA ALA A 463 23.15 -6.39 3.90
C ALA A 463 24.06 -5.24 4.37
N ALA A 464 24.06 -4.11 3.66
CA ALA A 464 24.83 -2.92 4.06
C ALA A 464 24.24 -2.25 5.31
N LEU A 465 22.92 -2.18 5.46
CA LEU A 465 22.26 -1.68 6.67
C LEU A 465 22.53 -2.57 7.90
N ARG A 466 22.50 -3.89 7.75
CA ARG A 466 22.87 -4.83 8.82
C ARG A 466 24.34 -4.69 9.25
N GLN A 467 25.25 -4.32 8.33
CA GLN A 467 26.65 -4.01 8.67
C GLN A 467 26.76 -2.74 9.53
N VAL A 468 25.97 -1.72 9.22
CA VAL A 468 25.90 -0.49 10.01
C VAL A 468 25.46 -0.80 11.44
N LEU A 469 24.41 -1.62 11.62
CA LEU A 469 23.90 -2.01 12.93
C LEU A 469 24.90 -2.83 13.75
N SER A 470 25.56 -3.78 13.12
CA SER A 470 26.51 -4.69 13.78
C SER A 470 27.87 -4.03 14.10
N GLY A 471 28.12 -2.80 13.62
CA GLY A 471 29.39 -2.08 13.81
C GLY A 471 30.60 -2.81 13.22
N SER A 472 30.39 -3.82 12.38
CA SER A 472 31.44 -4.66 11.82
C SER A 472 31.46 -4.56 10.30
N ALA A 473 32.60 -4.14 9.74
CA ALA A 473 32.84 -4.18 8.31
C ALA A 473 33.01 -5.65 7.87
N LEU A 474 31.96 -6.25 7.30
CA LEU A 474 32.08 -7.54 6.63
C LEU A 474 32.36 -7.31 5.16
N TYR A 475 33.55 -7.74 4.72
CA TYR A 475 33.97 -7.78 3.33
C TYR A 475 32.86 -8.46 2.48
N PRO A 476 32.36 -7.82 1.41
CA PRO A 476 31.23 -8.32 0.60
C PRO A 476 31.51 -9.62 -0.19
N THR A 477 32.56 -10.37 0.14
CA THR A 477 33.05 -11.52 -0.64
C THR A 477 32.58 -12.87 -0.09
N ILE A 478 32.00 -12.97 1.12
CA ILE A 478 31.75 -14.28 1.74
C ILE A 478 30.34 -14.84 1.44
N LEU A 479 29.31 -14.00 1.26
CA LEU A 479 27.95 -14.49 0.95
C LEU A 479 27.83 -14.97 -0.51
N LEU A 480 28.49 -14.29 -1.44
CA LEU A 480 28.50 -14.66 -2.87
C LEU A 480 29.27 -15.98 -3.13
N VAL A 481 30.24 -16.34 -2.27
CA VAL A 481 31.00 -17.60 -2.37
C VAL A 481 30.23 -18.78 -1.78
N VAL A 482 29.39 -18.57 -0.76
CA VAL A 482 28.60 -19.67 -0.16
C VAL A 482 27.40 -20.02 -1.04
N GLY A 483 26.74 -19.04 -1.67
CA GLY A 483 25.62 -19.29 -2.61
C GLY A 483 26.05 -19.95 -3.93
N SER A 484 27.23 -19.57 -4.46
CA SER A 484 27.76 -20.17 -5.70
C SER A 484 28.33 -21.57 -5.48
N ALA A 485 28.91 -21.86 -4.31
CA ALA A 485 29.42 -23.19 -3.98
C ALA A 485 28.31 -24.22 -3.77
N SER A 486 27.18 -23.85 -3.16
CA SER A 486 26.04 -24.75 -2.96
C SER A 486 25.30 -25.07 -4.26
N LEU A 487 25.15 -24.10 -5.18
CA LEU A 487 24.67 -24.34 -6.55
C LEU A 487 25.58 -25.28 -7.34
N PHE A 488 26.90 -25.14 -7.22
CA PHE A 488 27.87 -26.03 -7.88
C PHE A 488 27.83 -27.46 -7.32
N VAL A 489 27.67 -27.63 -6.00
CA VAL A 489 27.53 -28.95 -5.36
C VAL A 489 26.20 -29.63 -5.76
N ILE A 490 25.09 -28.89 -5.82
CA ILE A 490 23.81 -29.43 -6.29
C ILE A 490 23.91 -29.85 -7.76
N MET A 491 24.53 -29.03 -8.61
CA MET A 491 24.71 -29.34 -10.02
C MET A 491 25.60 -30.59 -10.24
N VAL A 492 26.70 -30.72 -9.47
CA VAL A 492 27.59 -31.89 -9.51
C VAL A 492 26.89 -33.16 -9.01
N VAL A 493 26.07 -33.07 -7.96
CA VAL A 493 25.30 -34.22 -7.44
C VAL A 493 24.23 -34.68 -8.43
N VAL A 494 23.55 -33.74 -9.12
CA VAL A 494 22.54 -34.06 -10.14
C VAL A 494 23.17 -34.69 -11.39
N VAL A 495 24.32 -34.19 -11.83
CA VAL A 495 25.04 -34.76 -12.99
C VAL A 495 25.58 -36.16 -12.67
N ILE A 496 26.20 -36.37 -11.51
CA ILE A 496 26.72 -37.69 -11.10
C ILE A 496 25.60 -38.73 -10.97
N ARG A 497 24.40 -38.32 -10.53
CA ARG A 497 23.21 -39.20 -10.45
C ARG A 497 22.57 -39.53 -11.80
N ARG A 498 22.79 -38.74 -12.84
CA ARG A 498 22.29 -39.02 -14.20
C ARG A 498 23.25 -39.88 -15.04
N THR A 499 24.53 -39.94 -14.67
CA THR A 499 25.56 -40.75 -15.36
C THR A 499 25.82 -42.11 -14.71
N ARG A 500 25.07 -42.49 -13.68
CA ARG A 500 24.94 -43.86 -13.15
C ARG A 500 23.54 -44.35 -13.44
#